data_AF-A0A243RK17-F1
#
_entry.id   AF-A0A243RK17-F1
#
_cell.length_a   1.000
_cell.length_b   1.000
_cell.length_c   1.000
_cell.angle_alpha   90.00
_cell.angle_beta   90.00
_cell.angle_gamma   90.00
#
_symmetry.space_group_name_H-M   'P 1'
#
loop_
_entity.id
_entity.type
_entity.pdbx_description
1 polymer ?
#
loop_
_entity_poly.entity_id
_entity_poly.type
_entity_poly.pdbx_seq_one_letter_code
_entity_poly.pdbx_strand_id
1 'polypeptide(L)'
;MTADRRAVLPSAVAVLTADRRAVLASAVAVLAAANVLNNRVAPRLAPLTSAAATWALLALARRSGLSWSELGFHRGPRGLRIGGALASAVAGVYAVGIAVPATRRFFRDERALSLSRARALEEALLQVPVGTVLLEEVGFRGVLHALLARSHGPRTATAVSSALFGLWHVLPAIDMMAANPALSGLAAGEPPGDGPRREDKRQDGRQGEDKPRGEDRPRREDERQDGRQGGDKPRWEDARRGDGAAPGPPARASRWETARVVAGSVAATGLAGVFFGELRRRGGLAAPSLFHVATNSLGYLFARLAPAEPGSGGGRLTGAPGTGPEPPVRS
;
A
#
# COMPACT_ATOMS: atom_id res chain seq x y z
N MET A 1 47.21 -52.08 -3.99
CA MET A 1 45.80 -51.63 -3.92
C MET A 1 45.77 -50.11 -3.73
N THR A 2 46.03 -49.36 -4.80
CA THR A 2 45.84 -47.90 -4.85
C THR A 2 44.45 -47.65 -5.40
N ALA A 3 43.44 -47.74 -4.53
CA ALA A 3 42.10 -47.31 -4.90
C ALA A 3 42.16 -45.82 -5.29
N ASP A 4 41.58 -45.57 -6.44
CA ASP A 4 41.58 -44.35 -7.22
C ASP A 4 41.08 -43.13 -6.41
N ARG A 5 41.99 -42.47 -5.69
CA ARG A 5 41.72 -41.20 -5.01
C ARG A 5 41.29 -40.09 -5.99
N ARG A 6 41.52 -40.24 -7.30
CA ARG A 6 41.16 -39.23 -8.31
C ARG A 6 39.70 -39.32 -8.76
N ALA A 7 39.06 -40.50 -8.72
CA ALA A 7 37.63 -40.65 -9.05
C ALA A 7 36.66 -40.33 -7.88
N VAL A 8 37.12 -40.38 -6.62
CA VAL A 8 36.27 -40.12 -5.45
C VAL A 8 36.00 -38.63 -5.24
N LEU A 9 36.96 -37.76 -5.59
CA LEU A 9 36.85 -36.31 -5.38
C LEU A 9 35.76 -35.64 -6.24
N PRO A 10 35.65 -35.91 -7.56
CA PRO A 10 34.60 -35.32 -8.40
C PRO A 10 33.18 -35.70 -7.96
N SER A 11 32.99 -36.96 -7.56
CA SER A 11 31.69 -37.48 -7.10
C SER A 11 31.25 -36.87 -5.77
N ALA A 12 32.16 -36.73 -4.81
CA ALA A 12 31.88 -36.08 -3.53
C ALA A 12 31.54 -34.60 -3.71
N VAL A 13 32.26 -33.89 -4.59
CA VAL A 13 31.97 -32.48 -4.92
C VAL A 13 30.60 -32.35 -5.60
N ALA A 14 30.27 -33.23 -6.54
CA ALA A 14 28.96 -33.24 -7.20
C ALA A 14 27.82 -33.42 -6.19
N VAL A 15 27.91 -34.40 -5.28
CA VAL A 15 26.91 -34.65 -4.24
C VAL A 15 26.75 -33.43 -3.31
N LEU A 16 27.85 -32.84 -2.84
CA LEU A 16 27.83 -31.66 -1.97
C LEU A 16 27.22 -30.44 -2.68
N THR A 17 27.46 -30.27 -3.98
CA THR A 17 26.86 -29.16 -4.73
C THR A 17 25.37 -29.37 -5.02
N ALA A 18 24.94 -30.60 -5.30
CA ALA A 18 23.54 -30.95 -5.48
C ALA A 18 22.73 -30.71 -4.20
N ASP A 19 23.28 -31.11 -3.04
CA ASP A 19 22.66 -30.88 -1.73
C ASP A 19 22.48 -29.38 -1.44
N ARG A 20 23.49 -28.55 -1.72
CA ARG A 20 23.41 -27.10 -1.55
C ARG A 20 22.34 -26.44 -2.44
N ARG A 21 22.24 -26.88 -3.70
CA ARG A 21 21.21 -26.37 -4.63
C ARG A 21 19.82 -26.76 -4.17
N ALA A 22 19.64 -27.98 -3.67
CA ALA A 22 18.37 -28.44 -3.11
C ALA A 22 17.97 -27.59 -1.89
N VAL A 23 18.88 -27.34 -0.95
CA VAL A 23 18.63 -26.49 0.23
C VAL A 23 18.23 -25.07 -0.18
N LEU A 24 18.93 -24.47 -1.14
CA LEU A 24 18.56 -23.15 -1.66
C LEU A 24 17.17 -23.15 -2.31
N ALA A 25 16.87 -24.14 -3.15
CA ALA A 25 15.58 -24.27 -3.79
C ALA A 25 14.45 -24.46 -2.76
N SER A 26 14.67 -25.26 -1.72
CA SER A 26 13.71 -25.41 -0.62
C SER A 26 13.49 -24.10 0.15
N ALA A 27 14.54 -23.33 0.40
CA ALA A 27 14.39 -22.02 1.05
C ALA A 27 13.55 -21.05 0.21
N VAL A 28 13.80 -21.00 -1.11
CA VAL A 28 12.99 -20.21 -2.05
C VAL A 28 11.55 -20.70 -2.09
N ALA A 29 11.31 -22.01 -2.08
CA ALA A 29 9.97 -22.59 -2.07
C ALA A 29 9.18 -22.23 -0.80
N VAL A 30 9.82 -22.29 0.38
CA VAL A 30 9.20 -21.88 1.65
C VAL A 30 8.81 -20.40 1.60
N LEU A 31 9.70 -19.54 1.09
CA LEU A 31 9.40 -18.12 0.93
C LEU A 31 8.24 -17.91 -0.05
N ALA A 32 8.26 -18.53 -1.24
CA ALA A 32 7.18 -18.41 -2.20
C ALA A 32 5.82 -18.86 -1.62
N ALA A 33 5.80 -19.97 -0.89
CA ALA A 33 4.59 -20.46 -0.22
C ALA A 33 4.10 -19.47 0.86
N ALA A 34 5.00 -18.94 1.70
CA ALA A 34 4.66 -17.93 2.69
C ALA A 34 4.12 -16.64 2.03
N ASN A 35 4.71 -16.21 0.91
CA ASN A 35 4.25 -15.04 0.17
C ASN A 35 2.81 -15.21 -0.34
N VAL A 36 2.50 -16.37 -0.93
CA VAL A 36 1.14 -16.69 -1.41
C VAL A 36 0.16 -16.80 -0.24
N LEU A 37 0.55 -17.47 0.85
CA LEU A 37 -0.28 -17.58 2.05
C LEU A 37 -0.62 -16.20 2.63
N ASN A 38 0.38 -15.33 2.77
CA ASN A 38 0.22 -14.03 3.41
C ASN A 38 -0.54 -13.01 2.54
N ASN A 39 -0.51 -13.13 1.22
CA ASN A 39 -1.16 -12.15 0.34
C ASN A 39 -2.48 -12.63 -0.26
N ARG A 40 -2.71 -13.95 -0.38
CA ARG A 40 -3.85 -14.49 -1.15
C ARG A 40 -4.75 -15.44 -0.36
N VAL A 41 -4.17 -16.28 0.49
CA VAL A 41 -4.93 -17.39 1.12
C VAL A 41 -5.38 -17.04 2.53
N ALA A 42 -4.48 -16.57 3.39
CA ALA A 42 -4.76 -16.28 4.78
C ALA A 42 -4.07 -14.99 5.27
N PRO A 43 -4.37 -13.80 4.70
CA PRO A 43 -3.70 -12.55 5.10
C PRO A 43 -3.84 -12.21 6.59
N ARG A 44 -4.96 -12.60 7.22
CA ARG A 44 -5.19 -12.41 8.66
C ARG A 44 -4.30 -13.28 9.54
N LEU A 45 -3.76 -14.37 9.01
CA LEU A 45 -2.87 -15.29 9.73
C LEU A 45 -1.38 -15.04 9.41
N ALA A 46 -1.07 -13.95 8.70
CA ALA A 46 0.30 -13.64 8.29
C ALA A 46 1.33 -13.68 9.44
N PRO A 47 1.04 -13.27 10.69
CA PRO A 47 2.00 -13.42 11.78
C PRO A 47 2.35 -14.88 12.06
N LEU A 48 1.34 -15.77 12.05
CA LEU A 48 1.53 -17.20 12.31
C LEU A 48 2.24 -17.90 11.16
N THR A 49 1.80 -17.69 9.93
CA THR A 49 2.44 -18.28 8.73
C THR A 49 3.86 -17.77 8.56
N SER A 50 4.14 -16.50 8.87
CA SER A 50 5.49 -15.93 8.82
C SER A 50 6.41 -16.46 9.91
N ALA A 51 5.90 -16.63 11.13
CA ALA A 51 6.66 -17.27 12.21
C ALA A 51 6.99 -18.74 11.85
N ALA A 52 6.02 -19.49 11.33
CA ALA A 52 6.22 -20.87 10.89
C ALA A 52 7.23 -20.98 9.74
N ALA A 53 7.12 -20.10 8.72
CA ALA A 53 8.07 -20.05 7.61
C ALA A 53 9.48 -19.67 8.09
N THR A 54 9.59 -18.70 9.00
CA THR A 54 10.87 -18.32 9.62
C THR A 54 11.51 -19.50 10.34
N TRP A 55 10.72 -20.24 11.13
CA TRP A 55 11.21 -21.42 11.83
C TRP A 55 11.67 -22.51 10.86
N ALA A 56 10.90 -22.79 9.80
CA ALA A 56 11.25 -23.76 8.78
C ALA A 56 12.55 -23.39 8.05
N LEU A 57 12.73 -22.11 7.70
CA LEU A 57 13.95 -21.58 7.08
C LEU A 57 15.16 -21.71 8.00
N LEU A 58 15.01 -21.36 9.29
CA LEU A 58 16.08 -21.52 10.27
C LEU A 58 16.44 -23.01 10.47
N ALA A 59 15.46 -23.90 10.59
CA ALA A 59 15.71 -25.33 10.72
C ALA A 59 16.45 -25.88 9.50
N LEU A 60 16.04 -25.51 8.29
CA LEU A 60 16.70 -25.89 7.04
C LEU A 60 18.15 -25.36 6.98
N ALA A 61 18.36 -24.09 7.34
CA ALA A 61 19.69 -23.50 7.39
C ALA A 61 20.59 -24.18 8.43
N ARG A 62 20.06 -24.48 9.62
CA ARG A 62 20.83 -25.12 10.69
C ARG A 62 21.19 -26.57 10.34
N ARG A 63 20.28 -27.32 9.71
CA ARG A 63 20.53 -28.69 9.22
C ARG A 63 21.55 -28.75 8.09
N SER A 64 21.69 -27.68 7.29
CA SER A 64 22.74 -27.54 6.26
C SER A 64 24.07 -27.00 6.80
N GLY A 65 24.19 -26.86 8.13
CA GLY A 65 25.44 -26.50 8.81
C GLY A 65 25.72 -24.99 8.88
N LEU A 66 24.79 -24.12 8.51
CA LEU A 66 24.98 -22.67 8.67
C LEU A 66 25.01 -22.28 10.15
N SER A 67 26.06 -21.59 10.58
CA SER A 67 26.17 -21.06 11.94
C SER A 67 25.27 -19.84 12.18
N TRP A 68 25.00 -19.53 13.44
CA TRP A 68 24.26 -18.32 13.82
C TRP A 68 24.97 -17.02 13.38
N SER A 69 26.30 -17.02 13.31
CA SER A 69 27.07 -15.89 12.81
C SER A 69 26.91 -15.70 11.30
N GLU A 70 26.92 -16.78 10.52
CA GLU A 70 26.63 -16.74 9.09
C GLU A 70 25.21 -16.27 8.81
N LEU A 71 24.25 -16.62 9.66
CA LEU A 71 22.86 -16.12 9.60
C LEU A 71 22.74 -14.65 10.02
N GLY A 72 23.76 -14.06 10.67
CA GLY A 72 23.80 -12.65 11.03
C GLY A 72 23.43 -12.34 12.49
N PHE A 73 23.41 -13.33 13.37
CA PHE A 73 23.09 -13.17 14.81
C PHE A 73 24.32 -12.88 15.69
N HIS A 74 25.47 -12.50 15.14
CA HIS A 74 26.74 -12.31 15.86
C HIS A 74 27.02 -10.90 16.39
N ARG A 75 26.23 -9.88 16.00
CA ARG A 75 26.52 -8.46 16.27
C ARG A 75 25.40 -7.72 17.02
N GLY A 76 24.63 -8.42 17.84
CA GLY A 76 23.47 -7.90 18.56
C GLY A 76 23.63 -6.46 19.08
N PRO A 77 24.54 -6.16 20.03
CA PRO A 77 24.68 -4.81 20.60
C PRO A 77 25.00 -3.72 19.57
N ARG A 78 25.89 -4.01 18.61
CA ARG A 78 26.22 -3.06 17.53
C ARG A 78 25.03 -2.85 16.59
N GLY A 79 24.34 -3.93 16.27
CA GLY A 79 23.12 -3.90 15.45
C GLY A 79 22.02 -3.08 16.10
N LEU A 80 21.79 -3.26 17.40
CA LEU A 80 20.84 -2.48 18.18
C LEU A 80 21.19 -0.99 18.19
N ARG A 81 22.48 -0.62 18.32
CA ARG A 81 22.91 0.78 18.24
C ARG A 81 22.67 1.40 16.87
N ILE A 82 23.07 0.72 15.79
CA ILE A 82 22.87 1.21 14.41
C ILE A 82 21.38 1.30 14.08
N GLY A 83 20.64 0.22 14.33
CA GLY A 83 19.20 0.14 14.07
C GLY A 83 18.42 1.14 14.92
N GLY A 84 18.76 1.29 16.19
CA GLY A 84 18.17 2.28 17.10
C GLY A 84 18.42 3.71 16.63
N ALA A 85 19.65 4.06 16.25
CA ALA A 85 19.96 5.39 15.73
C ALA A 85 19.17 5.70 14.45
N LEU A 86 19.05 4.74 13.53
CA LEU A 86 18.25 4.89 12.32
C LEU A 86 16.74 4.96 12.63
N ALA A 87 16.25 4.16 13.56
CA ALA A 87 14.86 4.21 14.01
C ALA A 87 14.52 5.57 14.63
N SER A 88 15.41 6.12 15.46
CA SER A 88 15.28 7.48 16.00
C SER A 88 15.29 8.54 14.90
N ALA A 89 16.14 8.39 13.88
CA ALA A 89 16.14 9.30 12.73
C ALA A 89 14.81 9.26 11.96
N VAL A 90 14.26 8.06 11.73
CA VAL A 90 12.93 7.89 11.11
C VAL A 90 11.84 8.56 11.94
N ALA A 91 11.82 8.33 13.26
CA ALA A 91 10.89 9.00 14.16
C ALA A 91 11.03 10.53 14.12
N GLY A 92 12.26 11.03 14.04
CA GLY A 92 12.56 12.45 13.88
C GLY A 92 12.00 13.03 12.56
N VAL A 93 12.16 12.31 11.44
CA VAL A 93 11.58 12.70 10.15
C VAL A 93 10.06 12.79 10.22
N TYR A 94 9.39 11.80 10.83
CA TYR A 94 7.95 11.86 11.05
C TYR A 94 7.53 13.03 11.95
N ALA A 95 8.26 13.27 13.04
CA ALA A 95 7.98 14.36 13.97
C ALA A 95 8.09 15.72 13.30
N VAL A 96 9.18 15.97 12.56
CA VAL A 96 9.39 17.20 11.79
C VAL A 96 8.32 17.34 10.70
N GLY A 97 8.03 16.26 9.98
CA GLY A 97 7.04 16.24 8.91
C GLY A 97 5.62 16.54 9.37
N ILE A 98 5.26 16.18 10.60
CA ILE A 98 3.96 16.53 11.19
C ILE A 98 3.98 17.91 11.84
N ALA A 99 5.12 18.37 12.37
CA ALA A 99 5.26 19.70 12.92
C ALA A 99 5.03 20.78 11.86
N VAL A 100 5.52 20.57 10.63
CA VAL A 100 5.39 21.51 9.49
C VAL A 100 4.02 21.35 8.82
N PRO A 101 3.12 22.36 8.85
CA PRO A 101 1.77 22.24 8.30
C PRO A 101 1.72 21.87 6.81
N ALA A 102 2.62 22.45 6.00
CA ALA A 102 2.69 22.20 4.56
C ALA A 102 2.96 20.73 4.20
N THR A 103 3.53 19.95 5.12
CA THR A 103 3.89 18.54 4.88
C THR A 103 2.94 17.55 5.53
N ARG A 104 2.03 17.97 6.42
CA ARG A 104 1.13 17.08 7.18
C ARG A 104 0.32 16.13 6.31
N ARG A 105 -0.14 16.60 5.14
CA ARG A 105 -0.89 15.79 4.17
C ARG A 105 -0.15 14.52 3.73
N PHE A 106 1.18 14.55 3.69
CA PHE A 106 2.00 13.39 3.30
C PHE A 106 2.12 12.33 4.40
N PHE A 107 1.77 12.67 5.64
CA PHE A 107 1.85 11.78 6.81
C PHE A 107 0.48 11.29 7.28
N ARG A 108 -0.61 11.70 6.62
CA ARG A 108 -1.95 11.15 6.84
C ARG A 108 -2.17 9.94 5.93
N ASP A 109 -2.00 8.75 6.48
CA ASP A 109 -2.40 7.52 5.79
C ASP A 109 -3.87 7.19 6.14
N GLU A 110 -4.77 7.42 5.18
CA GLU A 110 -6.21 7.11 5.32
C GLU A 110 -6.47 5.63 5.64
N ARG A 111 -5.61 4.72 5.17
CA ARG A 111 -5.71 3.30 5.52
C ARG A 111 -5.41 3.11 7.00
N ALA A 112 -4.36 3.75 7.51
CA ALA A 112 -4.05 3.69 8.94
C ALA A 112 -5.15 4.36 9.79
N LEU A 113 -5.74 5.47 9.31
CA LEU A 113 -6.80 6.22 10.00
C LEU A 113 -8.15 5.49 10.00
N SER A 114 -8.48 4.72 8.96
CA SER A 114 -9.70 3.92 8.88
C SER A 114 -9.73 2.73 9.85
N LEU A 115 -8.58 2.32 10.38
CA LEU A 115 -8.49 1.26 11.40
C LEU A 115 -8.90 1.76 12.78
N SER A 116 -9.47 0.87 13.60
CA SER A 116 -9.61 1.11 15.03
C SER A 116 -8.23 1.29 15.69
N ARG A 117 -8.17 1.99 16.84
CA ARG A 117 -6.91 2.18 17.58
C ARG A 117 -6.27 0.84 17.96
N ALA A 118 -7.07 -0.10 18.43
CA ALA A 118 -6.63 -1.45 18.78
C ALA A 118 -6.06 -2.17 17.56
N ARG A 119 -6.73 -2.10 16.40
CA ARG A 119 -6.24 -2.74 15.19
C ARG A 119 -4.95 -2.11 14.69
N ALA A 120 -4.80 -0.80 14.74
CA ALA A 120 -3.55 -0.17 14.32
C ALA A 120 -2.37 -0.48 15.27
N LEU A 121 -2.62 -0.66 16.57
CA LEU A 121 -1.61 -1.17 17.50
C LEU A 121 -1.25 -2.62 17.18
N GLU A 122 -2.25 -3.46 16.87
CA GLU A 122 -2.01 -4.83 16.41
C GLU A 122 -1.17 -4.85 15.12
N GLU A 123 -1.48 -3.97 14.15
CA GLU A 123 -0.68 -3.82 12.94
C GLU A 123 0.77 -3.42 13.27
N ALA A 124 0.95 -2.36 14.05
CA ALA A 124 2.26 -1.79 14.35
C ALA A 124 3.14 -2.68 15.24
N LEU A 125 2.54 -3.46 16.15
CA LEU A 125 3.26 -4.21 17.18
C LEU A 125 3.30 -5.72 16.92
N LEU A 126 2.38 -6.28 16.13
CA LEU A 126 2.32 -7.71 15.85
C LEU A 126 2.42 -8.01 14.36
N GLN A 127 1.53 -7.46 13.53
CA GLN A 127 1.50 -7.75 12.10
C GLN A 127 2.81 -7.36 11.44
N VAL A 128 3.25 -6.12 11.60
CA VAL A 128 4.47 -5.61 10.97
C VAL A 128 5.70 -6.34 11.53
N PRO A 129 5.94 -6.41 12.85
CA PRO A 129 7.17 -7.05 13.34
C PRO A 129 7.25 -8.55 13.03
N VAL A 130 6.15 -9.29 13.12
CA VAL A 130 6.16 -10.76 12.98
C VAL A 130 5.70 -11.22 11.60
N GLY A 131 4.59 -10.66 11.10
CA GLY A 131 4.02 -11.00 9.79
C GLY A 131 4.79 -10.45 8.59
N THR A 132 5.66 -9.47 8.81
CA THR A 132 6.49 -8.87 7.75
C THR A 132 7.98 -8.96 8.10
N VAL A 133 8.43 -8.20 9.09
CA VAL A 133 9.87 -7.96 9.31
C VAL A 133 10.63 -9.23 9.66
N LEU A 134 10.10 -10.05 10.58
CA LEU A 134 10.78 -11.26 11.04
C LEU A 134 11.10 -12.19 9.86
N LEU A 135 10.10 -12.51 9.04
CA LEU A 135 10.28 -13.39 7.89
C LEU A 135 11.18 -12.75 6.84
N GLU A 136 11.00 -11.48 6.55
CA GLU A 136 11.76 -10.81 5.51
C GLU A 136 13.25 -10.69 5.86
N GLU A 137 13.58 -10.29 7.09
CA GLU A 137 14.98 -10.15 7.51
C GLU A 137 15.65 -11.51 7.69
N VAL A 138 14.99 -12.47 8.34
CA VAL A 138 15.57 -13.80 8.52
C VAL A 138 15.65 -14.56 7.21
N GLY A 139 14.62 -14.47 6.36
CA GLY A 139 14.56 -15.19 5.09
C GLY A 139 15.55 -14.66 4.05
N PHE A 140 15.50 -13.37 3.75
CA PHE A 140 16.32 -12.78 2.68
C PHE A 140 17.73 -12.45 3.16
N ARG A 141 17.86 -11.74 4.29
CA ARG A 141 19.16 -11.27 4.79
C ARG A 141 19.84 -12.31 5.67
N GLY A 142 19.10 -13.24 6.28
CA GLY A 142 19.66 -14.35 7.04
C GLY A 142 19.99 -15.55 6.14
N VAL A 143 18.97 -16.34 5.83
CA VAL A 143 19.10 -17.68 5.24
C VAL A 143 19.51 -17.65 3.78
N LEU A 144 18.76 -16.96 2.90
CA LEU A 144 19.10 -16.89 1.47
C LEU A 144 20.47 -16.26 1.26
N HIS A 145 20.74 -15.13 1.92
CA HIS A 145 22.04 -14.47 1.84
C HIS A 145 23.18 -15.41 2.25
N ALA A 146 23.05 -16.11 3.38
CA ALA A 146 24.10 -16.99 3.88
C ALA A 146 24.35 -18.20 2.95
N LEU A 147 23.30 -18.83 2.42
CA LEU A 147 23.40 -19.92 1.45
C LEU A 147 24.12 -19.49 0.16
N LEU A 148 23.75 -18.31 -0.36
CA LEU A 148 24.38 -17.73 -1.55
C LEU A 148 25.82 -17.30 -1.27
N ALA A 149 26.10 -16.75 -0.09
CA ALA A 149 27.42 -16.25 0.27
C ALA A 149 28.45 -17.38 0.36
N ARG A 150 28.06 -18.57 0.87
CA ARG A 150 28.93 -19.75 0.90
C ARG A 150 29.35 -20.26 -0.47
N SER A 151 28.52 -20.03 -1.50
CA SER A 151 28.72 -20.60 -2.83
C SER A 151 29.24 -19.60 -3.86
N HIS A 152 28.86 -18.32 -3.75
CA HIS A 152 29.13 -17.29 -4.76
C HIS A 152 29.72 -16.00 -4.17
N GLY A 153 30.00 -15.97 -2.86
CA GLY A 153 30.54 -14.82 -2.16
C GLY A 153 29.50 -13.75 -1.77
N PRO A 154 29.90 -12.79 -0.92
CA PRO A 154 28.96 -11.86 -0.28
C PRO A 154 28.32 -10.85 -1.25
N ARG A 155 29.03 -10.43 -2.30
CA ARG A 155 28.51 -9.46 -3.28
C ARG A 155 27.35 -10.06 -4.08
N THR A 156 27.56 -11.25 -4.63
CA THR A 156 26.53 -12.00 -5.36
C THR A 156 25.35 -12.34 -4.46
N ALA A 157 25.61 -12.75 -3.21
CA ALA A 157 24.56 -13.00 -2.23
C ALA A 157 23.69 -11.77 -1.97
N THR A 158 24.30 -10.59 -1.82
CA THR A 158 23.56 -9.33 -1.66
C THR A 158 22.76 -9.03 -2.91
N ALA A 159 23.34 -9.11 -4.10
CA ALA A 159 22.64 -8.81 -5.36
C ALA A 159 21.44 -9.73 -5.59
N VAL A 160 21.63 -11.06 -5.50
CA VAL A 160 20.59 -12.05 -5.77
C VAL A 160 19.51 -12.03 -4.68
N SER A 161 19.88 -11.97 -3.41
CA SER A 161 18.89 -11.88 -2.32
C SER A 161 18.06 -10.60 -2.41
N SER A 162 18.68 -9.47 -2.78
CA SER A 162 17.97 -8.20 -2.96
C SER A 162 17.04 -8.23 -4.19
N ALA A 163 17.45 -8.87 -5.28
CA ALA A 163 16.57 -9.06 -6.45
C ALA A 163 15.35 -9.93 -6.11
N LEU A 164 15.57 -11.04 -5.38
CA LEU A 164 14.47 -11.89 -4.90
C LEU A 164 13.55 -11.14 -3.92
N PHE A 165 14.11 -10.29 -3.07
CA PHE A 165 13.34 -9.40 -2.19
C PHE A 165 12.53 -8.38 -3.00
N GLY A 166 13.03 -7.89 -4.13
CA GLY A 166 12.25 -7.10 -5.07
C GLY A 166 11.05 -7.88 -5.60
N LEU A 167 11.28 -9.11 -6.08
CA LEU A 167 10.22 -9.98 -6.62
C LEU A 167 9.17 -10.38 -5.57
N TRP A 168 9.56 -10.50 -4.30
CA TRP A 168 8.66 -10.73 -3.17
C TRP A 168 7.53 -9.68 -3.09
N HIS A 169 7.79 -8.47 -3.56
CA HIS A 169 6.85 -7.34 -3.50
C HIS A 169 5.88 -7.26 -4.67
N VAL A 170 5.89 -8.21 -5.61
CA VAL A 170 4.94 -8.21 -6.74
C VAL A 170 3.48 -8.28 -6.26
N LEU A 171 3.13 -9.24 -5.39
CA LEU A 171 1.75 -9.35 -4.89
C LEU A 171 1.33 -8.13 -4.04
N PRO A 172 2.13 -7.67 -3.06
CA PRO A 172 1.84 -6.42 -2.35
C PRO A 172 1.67 -5.20 -3.26
N ALA A 173 2.48 -5.06 -4.32
CA ALA A 173 2.40 -3.93 -5.24
C ALA A 173 1.10 -3.93 -6.05
N ILE A 174 0.65 -5.12 -6.49
CA ILE A 174 -0.65 -5.28 -7.17
C ILE A 174 -1.78 -4.86 -6.22
N ASP A 175 -1.76 -5.35 -4.98
CA ASP A 175 -2.82 -5.08 -4.00
C ASP A 175 -2.85 -3.60 -3.57
N MET A 176 -1.67 -2.97 -3.43
CA MET A 176 -1.55 -1.54 -3.15
C MET A 176 -2.15 -0.68 -4.26
N MET A 177 -1.91 -1.02 -5.53
CA MET A 177 -2.47 -0.29 -6.67
C MET A 177 -3.99 -0.49 -6.75
N ALA A 178 -4.49 -1.71 -6.52
CA ALA A 178 -5.93 -1.97 -6.46
C ALA A 178 -6.63 -1.19 -5.34
N ALA A 179 -5.92 -0.90 -4.24
CA ALA A 179 -6.44 -0.16 -3.10
C ALA A 179 -6.29 1.37 -3.22
N ASN A 180 -5.53 1.91 -4.18
CA ASN A 180 -5.24 3.35 -4.27
C ASN A 180 -5.51 3.94 -5.67
N PRO A 181 -6.68 4.57 -5.87
CA PRO A 181 -7.03 5.24 -7.14
C PRO A 181 -6.05 6.35 -7.56
N ALA A 182 -5.41 7.03 -6.60
CA ALA A 182 -4.46 8.11 -6.90
C ALA A 182 -3.14 7.59 -7.49
N LEU A 183 -2.70 6.38 -7.11
CA LEU A 183 -1.55 5.73 -7.75
C LEU A 183 -1.87 5.29 -9.17
N SER A 184 -3.13 4.94 -9.46
CA SER A 184 -3.59 4.66 -10.82
C SER A 184 -3.54 5.90 -11.72
N GLY A 185 -3.95 7.08 -11.22
CA GLY A 185 -3.87 8.34 -11.97
C GLY A 185 -2.44 8.81 -12.25
N LEU A 186 -1.56 8.75 -11.24
CA LEU A 186 -0.12 9.05 -11.44
C LEU A 186 0.55 8.06 -12.40
N ALA A 187 0.17 6.79 -12.37
CA ALA A 187 0.66 5.79 -13.32
C ALA A 187 0.14 6.03 -14.75
N ALA A 188 -1.09 6.54 -14.90
CA ALA A 188 -1.66 6.96 -16.18
C ALA A 188 -0.98 8.24 -16.75
N GLY A 189 -0.13 8.92 -15.97
CA GLY A 189 0.54 10.14 -16.38
C GLY A 189 -0.31 11.40 -16.19
N GLU A 190 -1.38 11.33 -15.40
CA GLU A 190 -2.13 12.53 -15.02
C GLU A 190 -1.30 13.38 -14.04
N PRO A 191 -1.22 14.70 -14.25
CA PRO A 191 -0.64 15.59 -13.26
C PRO A 191 -1.43 15.48 -11.94
N PRO A 192 -0.79 15.60 -10.77
CA PRO A 192 -1.49 15.50 -9.49
C PRO A 192 -2.60 16.55 -9.45
N GLY A 193 -3.85 16.08 -9.52
CA GLY A 193 -5.01 16.95 -9.59
C GLY A 193 -5.13 17.80 -8.34
N ASP A 194 -5.20 19.13 -8.51
CA ASP A 194 -5.83 19.98 -7.52
C ASP A 194 -7.25 19.44 -7.30
N GLY A 195 -7.65 19.29 -6.03
CA GLY A 195 -8.94 18.71 -5.65
C GLY A 195 -10.15 19.32 -6.38
N PRO A 196 -11.34 18.71 -6.27
CA PRO A 196 -12.48 19.01 -7.15
C PRO A 196 -12.77 20.51 -7.17
N ARG A 197 -12.48 21.15 -8.32
CA ARG A 197 -12.81 22.56 -8.55
C ARG A 197 -14.32 22.68 -8.53
N ARG A 198 -14.83 23.43 -7.57
CA ARG A 198 -16.23 23.86 -7.56
C ARG A 198 -16.46 24.68 -8.83
N GLU A 199 -17.24 24.14 -9.76
CA GLU A 199 -17.74 24.91 -10.89
C GLU A 199 -18.71 25.99 -10.37
N ASP A 200 -18.21 27.20 -10.20
CA ASP A 200 -19.06 28.39 -10.07
C ASP A 200 -19.74 28.64 -11.41
N LYS A 201 -20.97 28.13 -11.56
CA LYS A 201 -21.88 28.59 -12.61
C LYS A 201 -22.35 30.00 -12.26
N ARG A 202 -21.59 31.00 -12.73
CA ARG A 202 -22.07 32.38 -12.82
C ARG A 202 -23.21 32.43 -13.86
N GLN A 203 -24.37 32.89 -13.41
CA GLN A 203 -25.50 33.25 -14.25
C GLN A 203 -25.18 34.54 -15.00
N ASP A 204 -25.08 34.49 -16.32
CA ASP A 204 -25.11 35.69 -17.15
C ASP A 204 -26.54 35.88 -17.67
N GLY A 205 -27.22 36.87 -17.09
CA GLY A 205 -28.42 37.46 -17.66
C GLY A 205 -28.06 38.31 -18.88
N ARG A 206 -28.79 38.11 -19.98
CA ARG A 206 -28.86 39.09 -21.07
C ARG A 206 -30.30 39.52 -21.28
N GLN A 207 -30.49 40.83 -21.09
CA GLN A 207 -31.64 41.62 -21.49
C GLN A 207 -31.52 42.02 -22.98
N GLY A 208 -32.66 42.35 -23.59
CA GLY A 208 -32.80 42.97 -24.92
C GLY A 208 -33.56 42.06 -25.89
N GLU A 209 -34.60 42.46 -26.64
CA GLU A 209 -35.08 43.77 -27.08
C GLU A 209 -36.57 43.72 -27.49
N ASP A 210 -37.19 44.91 -27.57
CA ASP A 210 -38.60 45.20 -27.86
C ASP A 210 -38.95 45.38 -29.37
N LYS A 211 -40.23 45.11 -29.71
CA LYS A 211 -41.15 45.74 -30.73
C LYS A 211 -41.06 45.38 -32.26
N PRO A 212 -42.11 45.66 -33.11
CA PRO A 212 -43.56 45.34 -33.02
C PRO A 212 -44.26 44.91 -34.36
N ARG A 213 -45.54 44.48 -34.20
CA ARG A 213 -46.74 44.31 -35.10
C ARG A 213 -46.72 44.63 -36.62
N GLY A 214 -47.46 43.79 -37.37
CA GLY A 214 -48.14 44.10 -38.64
C GLY A 214 -49.21 43.04 -38.98
N GLU A 215 -50.42 43.47 -39.35
CA GLU A 215 -51.67 42.71 -39.54
C GLU A 215 -51.79 42.06 -40.94
N ASP A 216 -52.54 40.97 -41.07
CA ASP A 216 -53.62 40.81 -42.06
C ASP A 216 -54.37 39.45 -41.95
N ARG A 217 -55.70 39.49 -42.09
CA ARG A 217 -56.69 38.40 -42.15
C ARG A 217 -57.45 38.54 -43.50
N PRO A 218 -58.19 37.54 -44.06
CA PRO A 218 -59.17 36.73 -43.31
C PRO A 218 -59.51 35.28 -43.79
N ARG A 219 -60.16 34.57 -42.86
CA ARG A 219 -61.25 33.56 -42.95
C ARG A 219 -61.20 32.42 -43.99
N ARG A 220 -61.31 31.18 -43.47
CA ARG A 220 -62.51 30.34 -43.63
C ARG A 220 -62.66 29.36 -42.46
N GLU A 221 -63.92 29.21 -42.05
CA GLU A 221 -64.43 28.39 -40.97
C GLU A 221 -64.41 26.91 -41.34
N ASP A 222 -64.18 26.04 -40.36
CA ASP A 222 -65.02 24.86 -40.14
C ASP A 222 -64.86 24.38 -38.69
N GLU A 223 -65.99 24.40 -37.99
CA GLU A 223 -66.18 24.01 -36.61
C GLU A 223 -66.22 22.49 -36.47
N ARG A 224 -65.44 21.94 -35.52
CA ARG A 224 -65.88 20.82 -34.66
C ARG A 224 -65.23 20.96 -33.27
N GLN A 225 -66.04 21.31 -32.27
CA GLN A 225 -65.73 21.18 -30.85
C GLN A 225 -66.05 19.76 -30.39
N ASP A 226 -65.15 19.12 -29.63
CA ASP A 226 -65.40 18.83 -28.21
C ASP A 226 -64.27 18.01 -27.56
N GLY A 227 -63.81 18.49 -26.40
CA GLY A 227 -63.26 17.66 -25.33
C GLY A 227 -61.74 17.40 -25.28
N ARG A 228 -60.92 18.41 -24.95
CA ARG A 228 -59.63 18.16 -24.28
C ARG A 228 -59.49 19.06 -23.05
N GLN A 229 -59.71 18.46 -21.88
CA GLN A 229 -59.31 19.07 -20.61
C GLN A 229 -57.83 18.81 -20.35
N GLY A 230 -57.24 19.81 -19.69
CA GLY A 230 -55.84 19.95 -19.36
C GLY A 230 -55.25 18.77 -18.60
N GLY A 231 -53.95 18.60 -18.84
CA GLY A 231 -53.06 17.76 -18.06
C GLY A 231 -51.65 18.27 -18.31
N ASP A 232 -51.31 19.38 -17.66
CA ASP A 232 -49.94 19.85 -17.53
C ASP A 232 -49.08 18.68 -17.03
N LYS A 233 -48.25 18.14 -17.91
CA LYS A 233 -47.26 17.15 -17.50
C LYS A 233 -46.22 17.87 -16.64
N PRO A 234 -45.92 17.37 -15.44
CA PRO A 234 -45.00 18.05 -14.55
C PRO A 234 -43.58 18.07 -15.13
N ARG A 235 -42.97 19.25 -15.04
CA ARG A 235 -41.63 19.68 -15.48
C ARG A 235 -40.47 18.94 -14.79
N TRP A 236 -40.60 17.64 -14.52
CA TRP A 236 -39.52 16.78 -14.01
C TRP A 236 -39.14 15.66 -14.99
N GLU A 237 -39.91 15.44 -16.06
CA GLU A 237 -39.55 14.46 -17.09
C GLU A 237 -38.41 14.93 -18.02
N ASP A 238 -38.23 16.25 -18.19
CA ASP A 238 -37.13 16.81 -19.00
C ASP A 238 -35.81 16.97 -18.21
N ALA A 239 -35.81 16.74 -16.90
CA ALA A 239 -34.62 16.81 -16.05
C ALA A 239 -33.76 15.52 -16.08
N ARG A 240 -34.18 14.49 -16.83
CA ARG A 240 -33.41 13.23 -17.02
C ARG A 240 -32.60 13.17 -18.32
N ARG A 241 -32.40 14.30 -18.99
CA ARG A 241 -31.50 14.42 -20.16
C ARG A 241 -30.45 15.52 -19.98
N GLY A 242 -30.00 15.74 -18.75
CA GLY A 242 -28.72 16.37 -18.49
C GLY A 242 -27.66 15.28 -18.36
N ASP A 243 -26.60 15.33 -19.17
CA ASP A 243 -25.46 14.42 -19.19
C ASP A 243 -24.60 14.51 -17.90
N GLY A 244 -25.23 14.39 -16.75
CA GLY A 244 -24.59 14.04 -15.48
C GLY A 244 -24.54 12.53 -15.38
N ALA A 245 -23.77 11.89 -16.26
CA ALA A 245 -23.41 10.50 -16.07
C ALA A 245 -22.80 10.41 -14.65
N ALA A 246 -23.42 9.61 -13.77
CA ALA A 246 -22.78 9.20 -12.53
C ALA A 246 -21.35 8.78 -12.91
N PRO A 247 -20.30 9.24 -12.18
CA PRO A 247 -18.94 8.89 -12.54
C PRO A 247 -18.91 7.37 -12.72
N GLY A 248 -18.60 6.94 -13.94
CA GLY A 248 -18.55 5.53 -14.26
C GLY A 248 -17.63 4.84 -13.26
N PRO A 249 -17.79 3.52 -13.03
CA PRO A 249 -16.84 2.78 -12.21
C PRO A 249 -15.43 3.15 -12.69
N PRO A 250 -14.49 3.46 -11.77
CA PRO A 250 -13.18 3.99 -12.14
C PRO A 250 -12.59 3.12 -13.24
N ALA A 251 -12.12 3.75 -14.32
CA ALA A 251 -11.51 3.04 -15.44
C ALA A 251 -10.48 2.07 -14.87
N ARG A 252 -10.64 0.77 -15.15
CA ARG A 252 -9.66 -0.23 -14.71
C ARG A 252 -8.32 0.19 -15.29
N ALA A 253 -7.33 0.42 -14.41
CA ALA A 253 -5.98 0.75 -14.82
C ALA A 253 -5.51 -0.21 -15.93
N SER A 254 -4.90 0.35 -16.97
CA SER A 254 -4.38 -0.42 -18.08
C SER A 254 -3.39 -1.48 -17.56
N ARG A 255 -3.35 -2.65 -18.19
CA ARG A 255 -2.36 -3.70 -17.85
C ARG A 255 -0.93 -3.15 -17.86
N TRP A 256 -0.65 -2.14 -18.69
CA TRP A 256 0.64 -1.47 -18.77
C TRP A 256 0.92 -0.50 -17.61
N GLU A 257 -0.10 0.16 -17.05
CA GLU A 257 0.03 0.96 -15.83
C GLU A 257 0.35 0.07 -14.64
N THR A 258 -0.38 -1.06 -14.54
CA THR A 258 -0.12 -2.09 -13.54
C THR A 258 1.31 -2.60 -13.62
N ALA A 259 1.75 -2.99 -14.83
CA ALA A 259 3.11 -3.47 -15.05
C ALA A 259 4.16 -2.44 -14.66
N ARG A 260 3.96 -1.15 -14.98
CA ARG A 260 4.90 -0.07 -14.63
C ARG A 260 5.01 0.15 -13.12
N VAL A 261 3.89 0.21 -12.40
CA VAL A 261 3.89 0.38 -10.93
C VAL A 261 4.54 -0.81 -10.25
N VAL A 262 4.20 -2.03 -10.67
CA VAL A 262 4.81 -3.26 -10.14
C VAL A 262 6.31 -3.27 -10.42
N ALA A 263 6.74 -2.98 -11.64
CA ALA A 263 8.17 -2.93 -11.99
C ALA A 263 8.92 -1.87 -11.17
N GLY A 264 8.34 -0.68 -11.00
CA GLY A 264 8.90 0.38 -10.14
C GLY A 264 9.02 -0.05 -8.69
N SER A 265 7.98 -0.70 -8.14
CA SER A 265 8.00 -1.23 -6.77
C SER A 265 9.07 -2.32 -6.60
N VAL A 266 9.16 -3.27 -7.54
CA VAL A 266 10.18 -4.33 -7.54
C VAL A 266 11.59 -3.74 -7.58
N ALA A 267 11.83 -2.74 -8.43
CA ALA A 267 13.12 -2.08 -8.52
C ALA A 267 13.47 -1.31 -7.23
N ALA A 268 12.52 -0.51 -6.71
CA ALA A 268 12.71 0.27 -5.49
C ALA A 268 12.96 -0.62 -4.27
N THR A 269 12.16 -1.67 -4.10
CA THR A 269 12.34 -2.63 -3.00
C THR A 269 13.60 -3.48 -3.17
N GLY A 270 14.01 -3.80 -4.40
CA GLY A 270 15.31 -4.42 -4.66
C GLY A 270 16.49 -3.53 -4.25
N LEU A 271 16.46 -2.23 -4.55
CA LEU A 271 17.47 -1.27 -4.08
C LEU A 271 17.47 -1.13 -2.56
N ALA A 272 16.28 -1.10 -1.93
CA ALA A 272 16.16 -1.19 -0.49
C ALA A 272 16.80 -2.49 0.02
N GLY A 273 16.58 -3.62 -0.64
CA GLY A 273 17.26 -4.90 -0.38
C GLY A 273 18.77 -4.75 -0.20
N VAL A 274 19.43 -4.03 -1.11
CA VAL A 274 20.87 -3.77 -1.06
C VAL A 274 21.25 -2.94 0.17
N PHE A 275 20.50 -1.88 0.45
CA PHE A 275 20.70 -1.04 1.63
C PHE A 275 20.56 -1.84 2.95
N PHE A 276 19.52 -2.67 3.06
CA PHE A 276 19.31 -3.55 4.21
C PHE A 276 20.43 -4.61 4.33
N GLY A 277 20.93 -5.13 3.20
CA GLY A 277 22.10 -6.00 3.15
C GLY A 277 23.36 -5.33 3.70
N GLU A 278 23.54 -4.04 3.46
CA GLU A 278 24.63 -3.24 4.01
C GLU A 278 24.47 -3.01 5.53
N LEU A 279 23.25 -2.74 6.01
CA LEU A 279 22.97 -2.67 7.45
C LEU A 279 23.31 -4.00 8.14
N ARG A 280 22.89 -5.13 7.55
CA ARG A 280 23.21 -6.47 8.01
C ARG A 280 24.72 -6.68 8.09
N ARG A 281 25.48 -6.26 7.07
CA ARG A 281 26.94 -6.38 7.07
C ARG A 281 27.58 -5.62 8.25
N ARG A 282 27.08 -4.42 8.57
CA ARG A 282 27.60 -3.54 9.63
C ARG A 282 27.17 -3.93 11.04
N GLY A 283 25.97 -4.47 11.21
CA GLY A 283 25.31 -4.66 12.52
C GLY A 283 24.72 -6.04 12.79
N GLY A 284 24.82 -7.00 11.85
CA GLY A 284 24.02 -8.23 11.92
C GLY A 284 22.54 -7.96 11.66
N LEU A 285 21.66 -8.94 11.86
CA LEU A 285 20.23 -8.82 11.56
C LEU A 285 19.49 -7.80 12.42
N ALA A 286 19.97 -7.51 13.63
CA ALA A 286 19.30 -6.54 14.52
C ALA A 286 19.23 -5.11 13.92
N ALA A 287 20.26 -4.68 13.19
CA ALA A 287 20.27 -3.35 12.55
C ALA A 287 19.16 -3.17 11.49
N PRO A 288 19.10 -4.01 10.44
CA PRO A 288 18.03 -3.92 9.46
C PRO A 288 16.66 -4.20 10.09
N SER A 289 16.50 -5.18 11.00
CA SER A 289 15.19 -5.46 11.62
C SER A 289 14.61 -4.28 12.38
N LEU A 290 15.41 -3.60 13.21
CA LEU A 290 14.92 -2.41 13.92
C LEU A 290 14.59 -1.27 12.97
N PHE A 291 15.44 -1.02 11.98
CA PHE A 291 15.14 -0.01 10.97
C PHE A 291 13.86 -0.34 10.18
N HIS A 292 13.68 -1.61 9.81
CA HIS A 292 12.49 -2.10 9.12
C HIS A 292 11.21 -1.85 9.94
N VAL A 293 11.22 -2.27 11.22
CA VAL A 293 10.09 -2.06 12.13
C VAL A 293 9.81 -0.57 12.24
N ALA A 294 10.85 0.27 12.40
CA ALA A 294 10.64 1.70 12.52
C ALA A 294 9.98 2.30 11.27
N THR A 295 10.45 1.99 10.06
CA THR A 295 9.87 2.54 8.82
C THR A 295 8.44 2.11 8.58
N ASN A 296 8.05 0.91 9.02
CA ASN A 296 6.72 0.36 8.75
C ASN A 296 5.72 0.62 9.89
N SER A 297 6.15 0.51 11.15
CA SER A 297 5.27 0.67 12.31
C SER A 297 5.02 2.13 12.68
N LEU A 298 6.02 3.03 12.51
CA LEU A 298 5.86 4.44 12.92
C LEU A 298 4.80 5.17 12.09
N GLY A 299 4.57 4.77 10.84
CA GLY A 299 3.48 5.32 10.02
C GLY A 299 2.11 5.20 10.69
N TYR A 300 1.80 4.06 11.31
CA TYR A 300 0.53 3.83 12.03
C TYR A 300 0.38 4.72 13.27
N LEU A 301 1.49 4.97 13.96
CA LEU A 301 1.54 5.84 15.13
C LEU A 301 1.35 7.30 14.73
N PHE A 302 2.18 7.78 13.80
CA PHE A 302 2.25 9.19 13.43
C PHE A 302 1.05 9.65 12.59
N ALA A 303 0.41 8.76 11.82
CA ALA A 303 -0.85 9.06 11.16
C ALA A 303 -1.92 9.54 12.16
N ARG A 304 -1.90 9.05 13.41
CA ARG A 304 -2.84 9.47 14.46
C ARG A 304 -2.38 10.66 15.30
N LEU A 305 -1.09 10.98 15.28
CA LEU A 305 -0.55 12.16 15.96
C LEU A 305 -0.67 13.42 15.11
N ALA A 306 -0.87 13.30 13.79
CA ALA A 306 -1.09 14.42 12.90
C ALA A 306 -2.36 15.20 13.26
N PRO A 307 -2.26 16.50 13.64
CA PRO A 307 -3.42 17.33 13.96
C PRO A 307 -4.41 17.38 12.80
N ALA A 308 -5.72 17.38 13.07
CA ALA A 308 -6.73 17.61 12.03
C ALA A 308 -6.50 18.97 11.34
N GLU A 309 -6.68 19.03 10.02
CA GLU A 309 -6.64 20.30 9.30
C GLU A 309 -7.77 21.21 9.84
N PRO A 310 -7.49 22.49 10.14
CA PRO A 310 -8.55 23.45 10.47
C PRO A 310 -9.45 23.61 9.24
N GLY A 311 -10.66 23.02 9.28
CA GLY A 311 -11.66 23.12 8.21
C GLY A 311 -12.38 21.82 7.86
N SER A 312 -11.86 20.65 8.26
CA SER A 312 -12.52 19.35 8.03
C SER A 312 -13.51 18.93 9.14
N GLY A 313 -13.72 19.80 10.15
CA GLY A 313 -14.78 19.64 11.13
C GLY A 313 -16.12 20.09 10.55
N GLY A 314 -16.81 19.18 9.86
CA GLY A 314 -18.22 19.35 9.52
C GLY A 314 -19.02 19.74 10.75
N GLY A 315 -19.85 20.78 10.59
CA GLY A 315 -20.51 21.53 11.65
C GLY A 315 -21.05 20.65 12.77
N ARG A 316 -20.41 20.74 13.94
CA ARG A 316 -21.11 20.50 15.20
C ARG A 316 -22.08 21.67 15.33
N LEU A 317 -23.32 21.46 14.87
CA LEU A 317 -24.43 22.38 15.09
C LEU A 317 -24.48 22.67 16.59
N THR A 318 -23.93 23.82 16.99
CA THR A 318 -24.32 24.47 18.23
C THR A 318 -25.74 24.94 17.99
N GLY A 319 -26.71 24.04 18.21
CA GLY A 319 -28.11 24.39 18.28
C GLY A 319 -28.27 25.38 19.43
N ALA A 320 -28.40 26.65 19.09
CA ALA A 320 -29.02 27.63 19.95
C ALA A 320 -30.42 27.11 20.33
N PRO A 321 -30.90 27.33 21.57
CA PRO A 321 -32.24 26.91 21.96
C PRO A 321 -33.27 27.77 21.23
N GLY A 322 -33.78 27.26 20.11
CA GLY A 322 -34.91 27.82 19.40
C GLY A 322 -36.18 27.57 20.19
N THR A 323 -36.80 28.65 20.65
CA THR A 323 -38.15 28.72 21.21
C THR A 323 -39.17 28.23 20.17
N GLY A 324 -39.71 27.03 20.37
CA GLY A 324 -40.88 26.52 19.65
C GLY A 324 -42.01 26.22 20.66
N PRO A 325 -43.29 26.40 20.28
CA PRO A 325 -44.42 26.36 21.22
C PRO A 325 -44.73 24.93 21.68
N GLU A 326 -45.04 24.78 22.97
CA GLU A 326 -45.49 23.51 23.58
C GLU A 326 -46.79 22.97 22.94
N PRO A 327 -46.94 21.64 22.80
CA PRO A 327 -48.22 21.02 22.48
C PRO A 327 -49.12 20.94 23.73
N PRO A 328 -50.46 20.98 23.58
CA PRO A 328 -51.36 21.01 24.72
C PRO A 328 -51.44 19.65 25.42
N VAL A 329 -51.33 19.69 26.74
CA VAL A 329 -51.62 18.57 27.65
C VAL A 329 -53.12 18.26 27.59
N ARG A 330 -53.48 17.03 27.26
CA ARG A 330 -54.84 16.51 27.47
C ARG A 330 -54.92 15.85 28.85
N SER A 331 -55.86 16.36 29.65
CA SER A 331 -56.43 15.76 30.86
C SER A 331 -57.28 14.54 30.53
#